data_AF-A0A7V5A1I3-F1
#
_entry.id   AF-A0A7V5A1I3-F1
#
_cell.length_a   1.000
_cell.length_b   1.000
_cell.length_c   1.000
_cell.angle_alpha   90.00
_cell.angle_beta   90.00
_cell.angle_gamma   90.00
#
_symmetry.space_group_name_H-M   'P 1'
#
loop_
_entity.id
_entity.type
_entity.pdbx_description
1 polymer ?
#
loop_
_entity_poly.entity_id
_entity_poly.type
_entity_poly.pdbx_seq_one_letter_code
_entity_poly.pdbx_strand_id
1 'polypeptide(L)'
;MSIYEKIPFMQEAGNSTGHEVTVYALSTCGFCKRAIAYLKEKNVAFRYVYVDTLPQDVRQELKTTLRDTFQRSLLYPYLVVDGNQVVTGFVKEKWDELIGITPSGT
;
A
#
# COMPACT_ATOMS: atom_id res chain seq x y z
N MET A 1 -0.58 -7.00 20.06
CA MET A 1 0.55 -6.70 19.15
C MET A 1 0.06 -6.94 17.75
N SER A 2 0.01 -5.90 16.93
CA SER A 2 -0.45 -6.03 15.56
C SER A 2 0.71 -6.54 14.70
N ILE A 3 0.45 -7.47 13.77
CA ILE A 3 1.49 -7.99 12.86
C ILE A 3 2.21 -6.87 12.09
N TYR A 4 1.50 -5.76 11.84
CA TYR A 4 2.02 -4.55 11.21
C TYR A 4 3.25 -3.96 11.93
N GLU A 5 3.37 -4.10 13.25
CA GLU A 5 4.52 -3.57 14.01
C GLU A 5 5.80 -4.39 13.76
N LYS A 6 5.66 -5.66 13.37
CA LYS A 6 6.80 -6.55 13.06
C LYS A 6 7.33 -6.36 11.63
N ILE A 7 6.64 -5.56 10.82
CA ILE A 7 6.94 -5.40 9.40
C ILE A 7 7.87 -4.18 9.21
N PRO A 8 9.06 -4.36 8.61
CA PRO A 8 9.95 -3.25 8.30
C PRO A 8 9.42 -2.46 7.10
N PHE A 9 8.47 -1.56 7.35
CA PHE A 9 7.97 -0.66 6.33
C PHE A 9 9.04 0.34 5.90
N MET A 10 9.25 0.45 4.59
CA MET A 10 10.06 1.51 3.99
C MET A 10 9.21 2.77 3.89
N GLN A 11 9.71 3.89 4.40
CA GLN A 11 9.02 5.18 4.30
C GLN A 11 9.60 6.01 3.16
N GLU A 12 8.73 6.60 2.35
CA GLU A 12 9.09 7.54 1.31
C GLU A 12 8.64 8.93 1.71
N ALA A 13 9.57 9.88 1.63
CA ALA A 13 9.29 11.28 1.89
C ALA A 13 8.51 11.88 0.70
N GLY A 14 7.54 12.72 1.02
CA GLY A 14 6.73 13.45 0.05
C GLY A 14 5.74 14.39 0.74
N ASN A 15 4.83 14.93 -0.05
CA ASN A 15 3.69 15.71 0.38
C ASN A 15 2.72 14.81 1.17
N SER A 16 2.49 15.17 2.43
CA SER A 16 1.49 14.51 3.24
C SER A 16 0.11 14.92 2.73
N THR A 17 -0.68 13.95 2.29
CA THR A 17 -2.08 14.20 1.91
C THR A 17 -3.02 14.25 3.13
N GLY A 18 -2.46 14.18 4.35
CA GLY A 18 -3.23 14.05 5.59
C GLY A 18 -3.65 12.61 5.91
N HIS A 19 -3.32 11.65 5.04
CA HIS A 19 -3.70 10.25 5.17
C HIS A 19 -2.49 9.33 5.35
N GLU A 20 -2.62 8.27 6.15
CA GLU A 20 -1.57 7.25 6.30
C GLU A 20 -1.63 6.22 5.16
N VAL A 21 -0.81 6.42 4.14
CA VAL A 21 -0.76 5.55 2.96
C VAL A 21 0.24 4.40 3.15
N THR A 22 -0.25 3.16 3.13
CA THR A 22 0.55 1.93 3.30
C THR A 22 0.37 1.00 2.10
N VAL A 23 1.48 0.65 1.43
CA VAL A 23 1.45 -0.19 0.23
C VAL A 23 2.12 -1.54 0.50
N TYR A 24 1.37 -2.63 0.36
CA TYR A 24 1.94 -3.97 0.32
C TYR A 24 2.19 -4.37 -1.13
N ALA A 25 3.43 -4.71 -1.42
CA ALA A 25 3.93 -4.98 -2.77
C ALA A 25 4.70 -6.31 -2.81
N LEU A 26 4.95 -6.80 -4.02
CA LEU A 26 5.89 -7.89 -4.27
C LEU A 26 7.06 -7.37 -5.11
N SER A 27 8.29 -7.71 -4.70
CA SER A 27 9.53 -7.32 -5.39
C SER A 27 9.59 -7.87 -6.82
N THR A 28 8.92 -9.00 -7.06
CA THR A 28 8.83 -9.70 -8.35
C THR A 28 7.69 -9.22 -9.24
N CYS A 29 6.80 -8.34 -8.75
CA CYS A 29 5.63 -7.89 -9.51
C CYS A 29 5.88 -6.53 -10.21
N GLY A 30 5.77 -6.50 -11.53
CA GLY A 30 5.93 -5.28 -12.33
C GLY A 30 4.91 -4.18 -12.00
N PHE A 31 3.65 -4.54 -11.74
CA PHE A 31 2.61 -3.58 -11.36
C PHE A 31 2.87 -2.93 -10.00
N CYS A 32 3.44 -3.66 -9.04
CA CYS A 32 3.80 -3.12 -7.74
C CYS A 32 4.87 -2.03 -7.85
N LYS A 33 5.92 -2.28 -8.64
CA LYS A 33 6.98 -1.29 -8.89
C LYS A 33 6.41 -0.03 -9.54
N ARG A 34 5.52 -0.19 -10.52
CA ARG A 34 4.83 0.94 -11.18
C ARG A 34 3.99 1.75 -10.19
N ALA A 35 3.28 1.08 -9.28
CA ALA A 35 2.44 1.75 -8.29
C ALA A 35 3.24 2.56 -7.27
N ILE A 36 4.35 2.00 -6.77
CA ILE A 36 5.29 2.72 -5.90
C ILE A 36 5.90 3.91 -6.65
N ALA A 37 6.38 3.70 -7.88
CA ALA A 37 6.96 4.77 -8.69
C ALA A 37 5.94 5.89 -8.97
N TYR A 38 4.68 5.55 -9.20
CA TYR A 38 3.60 6.51 -9.37
C TYR A 38 3.40 7.40 -8.14
N LEU A 39 3.35 6.82 -6.94
CA LEU A 39 3.24 7.59 -5.70
C LEU A 39 4.47 8.49 -5.48
N LYS A 40 5.68 8.00 -5.81
CA LYS A 40 6.92 8.81 -5.76
C LYS A 40 6.88 9.97 -6.75
N GLU A 41 6.40 9.73 -7.98
CA GLU A 41 6.26 10.74 -9.04
C GLU A 41 5.25 11.83 -8.63
N LYS A 42 4.16 11.44 -7.98
CA LYS A 42 3.18 12.36 -7.38
C LYS A 42 3.70 13.08 -6.13
N ASN A 43 4.92 12.76 -5.70
CA ASN A 43 5.54 13.28 -4.49
C ASN A 43 4.60 13.12 -3.28
N VAL A 44 3.98 11.95 -3.09
CA VAL A 44 3.12 11.69 -1.92
C VAL A 44 3.97 11.04 -0.82
N ALA A 45 3.71 11.37 0.44
CA ALA A 45 4.29 10.64 1.57
C ALA A 45 3.56 9.31 1.75
N PHE A 46 4.28 8.20 1.66
CA PHE A 46 3.71 6.86 1.86
C PHE A 46 4.75 5.91 2.41
N ARG A 47 4.28 4.79 2.97
CA ARG A 47 5.13 3.67 3.35
C ARG A 47 4.81 2.44 2.52
N TYR A 48 5.80 1.61 2.22
CA TYR A 48 5.60 0.38 1.48
C TYR A 48 6.44 -0.77 2.04
N VAL A 49 6.03 -2.00 1.76
CA VAL A 49 6.80 -3.19 2.09
C VAL A 49 6.69 -4.25 1.01
N TYR A 50 7.80 -4.96 0.80
CA TYR A 50 7.80 -6.14 -0.03
C TYR A 50 7.45 -7.36 0.81
N VAL A 51 6.23 -7.88 0.63
CA VAL A 51 5.74 -9.05 1.39
C VAL A 51 6.57 -10.31 1.11
N ASP A 52 7.21 -10.36 -0.06
CA ASP A 52 8.11 -11.45 -0.45
C ASP A 52 9.45 -11.43 0.31
N THR A 53 9.91 -10.26 0.77
CA THR A 53 11.17 -10.15 1.52
C THR A 53 10.99 -10.39 3.02
N LEU A 54 9.74 -10.57 3.47
CA LEU A 54 9.44 -10.84 4.87
C LEU A 54 9.68 -12.33 5.21
N PRO A 55 9.98 -12.65 6.48
CA PRO A 55 10.04 -14.03 6.96
C PRO A 55 8.75 -14.78 6.65
N GLN A 56 8.85 -16.09 6.43
CA GLN A 56 7.72 -16.94 6.06
C GLN A 56 6.55 -16.84 7.07
N ASP A 57 6.83 -16.89 8.37
CA ASP A 57 5.83 -16.72 9.43
C ASP A 57 5.08 -15.38 9.32
N VAL A 58 5.83 -14.27 9.24
CA VAL A 58 5.26 -12.92 9.11
C VAL A 58 4.42 -12.79 7.85
N ARG A 59 4.91 -13.35 6.73
CA ARG A 59 4.21 -13.34 5.45
C ARG A 59 2.89 -14.12 5.52
N GLN A 60 2.86 -15.27 6.17
CA GLN A 60 1.63 -16.05 6.34
C GLN A 60 0.63 -15.34 7.25
N GLU A 61 1.09 -14.84 8.40
CA GLU A 61 0.25 -14.10 9.36
C GLU A 61 -0.34 -12.83 8.72
N LEU A 62 0.48 -12.06 7.98
CA LEU A 62 0.02 -10.88 7.25
C LEU A 62 -1.04 -11.23 6.20
N LYS A 63 -0.83 -12.28 5.40
CA LYS A 63 -1.81 -12.70 4.37
C LYS A 63 -3.14 -13.09 4.99
N THR A 64 -3.10 -13.83 6.11
CA THR A 64 -4.30 -14.22 6.85
C THR A 64 -4.99 -12.98 7.42
N THR A 65 -4.24 -12.08 8.05
CA THR A 65 -4.76 -10.83 8.63
C THR A 65 -5.43 -9.97 7.57
N LEU A 66 -4.77 -9.72 6.43
CA LEU A 66 -5.33 -8.93 5.33
C LEU A 66 -6.58 -9.58 4.74
N ARG A 67 -6.59 -10.91 4.60
CA ARG A 67 -7.76 -11.65 4.11
C ARG A 67 -8.93 -11.52 5.09
N ASP A 68 -8.68 -11.67 6.38
CA ASP A 68 -9.72 -11.61 7.41
C ASP A 68 -10.28 -10.20 7.59
N THR A 69 -9.38 -9.21 7.64
CA THR A 69 -9.72 -7.79 7.84
C THR A 69 -10.52 -7.22 6.68
N PHE A 70 -10.13 -7.54 5.44
CA PHE A 70 -10.66 -6.88 4.26
C PHE A 70 -11.51 -7.78 3.35
N GLN A 71 -11.52 -9.10 3.58
CA GLN A 71 -12.26 -10.13 2.81
C GLN A 71 -12.10 -10.02 1.28
N ARG A 72 -11.03 -9.36 0.82
CA ARG A 72 -10.73 -9.11 -0.59
C ARG A 72 -9.68 -10.09 -1.08
N SER A 73 -9.75 -10.42 -2.38
CA SER A 73 -8.67 -11.13 -3.06
C SER A 73 -7.34 -10.42 -2.82
N LEU A 74 -6.32 -11.17 -2.37
CA LEU A 74 -4.95 -10.69 -2.16
C LEU A 74 -4.28 -10.41 -3.52
N LEU A 75 -4.75 -9.37 -4.19
CA LEU A 75 -4.20 -8.86 -5.44
C LEU A 75 -3.23 -7.73 -5.10
N TYR A 76 -2.00 -7.88 -5.56
CA TYR A 76 -0.97 -6.87 -5.40
C TYR A 76 -0.94 -5.95 -6.64
N PRO A 77 -0.68 -4.64 -6.47
CA PRO A 77 -0.39 -3.95 -5.22
C PRO A 77 -1.62 -3.77 -4.33
N TYR A 78 -1.41 -3.79 -3.02
CA TYR A 78 -2.45 -3.69 -2.01
C TYR A 78 -2.24 -2.39 -1.21
N LEU A 79 -3.11 -1.42 -1.42
CA LEU A 79 -3.07 -0.10 -0.79
C LEU A 79 -3.99 -0.10 0.42
N VAL A 80 -3.50 0.37 1.56
CA VAL A 80 -4.28 0.63 2.76
C VAL A 80 -4.11 2.10 3.13
N VAL A 81 -5.21 2.80 3.34
CA VAL A 81 -5.25 4.23 3.69
C VAL A 81 -5.96 4.35 5.04
N ASP A 82 -5.35 5.07 5.99
CA ASP A 82 -5.84 5.28 7.37
C ASP A 82 -6.19 4.00 8.14
N GLY A 83 -5.67 2.86 7.70
CA GLY A 83 -5.95 1.55 8.30
C GLY A 83 -7.38 1.02 8.11
N ASN A 84 -8.29 1.78 7.48
CA ASN A 84 -9.69 1.38 7.27
C ASN A 84 -10.04 1.19 5.79
N GLN A 85 -9.41 1.95 4.89
CA GLN A 85 -9.69 1.94 3.47
C GLN A 85 -8.69 1.06 2.76
N VAL A 86 -9.18 0.22 1.85
CA VAL A 86 -8.37 -0.75 1.15
C VAL A 86 -8.66 -0.77 -0.35
N VAL A 87 -7.61 -0.77 -1.15
CA VAL A 87 -7.70 -0.96 -2.60
C VAL A 87 -6.68 -1.98 -3.07
N THR A 88 -7.18 -2.92 -3.86
CA THR A 88 -6.38 -3.97 -4.46
C THR A 88 -6.25 -3.70 -5.95
N GLY A 89 -5.04 -3.83 -6.49
CA GLY A 89 -4.72 -3.53 -7.87
C GLY A 89 -4.29 -2.08 -8.08
N PHE A 90 -3.48 -1.87 -9.12
CA PHE A 90 -3.00 -0.55 -9.49
C PHE A 90 -4.00 0.12 -10.44
N VAL A 91 -4.81 1.03 -9.92
CA VAL A 91 -5.74 1.87 -10.68
C VAL A 91 -5.50 3.31 -10.27
N LYS A 92 -4.92 4.12 -11.16
CA LYS A 92 -4.51 5.50 -10.87
C LYS A 92 -5.65 6.32 -10.27
N GLU A 93 -6.79 6.36 -10.95
CA GLU A 93 -7.97 7.12 -10.51
C GLU A 93 -8.44 6.74 -9.10
N LYS A 94 -8.48 5.45 -8.77
CA LYS A 94 -8.86 5.00 -7.41
C LYS A 94 -7.83 5.37 -6.36
N TRP A 95 -6.54 5.29 -6.70
CA TRP A 95 -5.47 5.65 -5.78
C TRP A 95 -5.54 7.15 -5.51
N ASP A 96 -5.69 7.95 -6.56
CA ASP A 96 -5.80 9.41 -6.48
C ASP A 96 -6.99 9.85 -5.63
N GLU A 97 -8.17 9.24 -5.83
CA GLU A 97 -9.38 9.48 -5.03
C GLU A 97 -9.16 9.12 -3.55
N LEU A 98 -8.59 7.94 -3.27
CA LEU A 98 -8.40 7.45 -1.91
C LEU A 98 -7.44 8.29 -1.08
N ILE A 99 -6.34 8.70 -1.69
CA ILE A 99 -5.31 9.48 -1.02
C ILE A 99 -5.58 10.98 -1.12
N GLY A 100 -6.63 11.40 -1.82
CA GLY A 100 -7.04 12.79 -1.95
C GLY A 100 -6.18 13.65 -2.90
N ILE A 101 -5.37 13.05 -3.78
CA ILE A 101 -4.75 13.78 -4.90
C ILE A 101 -5.68 13.79 -6.11
N THR A 102 -6.87 14.37 -5.94
CA THR A 102 -7.62 14.85 -7.10
C THR A 102 -6.83 15.97 -7.76
N PRO A 103 -6.69 16.00 -9.10
CA PRO A 103 -6.33 17.25 -9.76
C PRO A 103 -7.43 18.25 -9.41
N SER A 104 -7.09 19.21 -8.55
CA SER A 104 -7.85 20.45 -8.43
C SER A 104 -7.83 21.11 -9.81
N GLY A 105 -8.88 20.88 -10.60
CA GLY A 105 -9.02 21.38 -11.96
C GLY A 105 -10.48 21.31 -12.41
N THR A 106 -11.20 22.38 -12.09
CA THR A 106 -12.34 23.02 -12.81
C THR A 106 -13.34 22.15 -13.57
#